data_AF-A0A1P8UVE3-F1
#
_entry.id   AF-A0A1P8UVE3-F1
#
_cell.length_a   1.000
_cell.length_b   1.000
_cell.length_c   1.000
_cell.angle_alpha   90.00
_cell.angle_beta   90.00
_cell.angle_gamma   90.00
#
_symmetry.space_group_name_H-M   'P 1'
#
loop_
_entity.id
_entity.type
_entity.pdbx_description
1 polymer ?
#
loop_
_entity_poly.entity_id
_entity_poly.type
_entity_poly.pdbx_seq_one_letter_code
_entity_poly.pdbx_strand_id
1 'polypeptide(L)'
;MANLDAFFGEWELERQIRHHDGGIARFEGTALWVPKGMGALYIERGTLVMPQARYHSERRYLWDRALRVYFEDGRFFHQVPAEGGQAEHRCPPDTYAVFYDFGAWPVWTTRWHVSGPRKDYVMLSRYVGAAAPKP
;
A
#
# COMPACT_ATOMS: atom_id res chain seq x y z
N MET A 1 11.58 -14.40 3.54
CA MET A 1 11.59 -13.08 4.18
C MET A 1 11.73 -11.97 3.14
N ALA A 2 10.70 -11.15 2.95
CA ALA A 2 10.81 -9.95 2.13
C ALA A 2 11.86 -8.98 2.71
N ASN A 3 12.72 -8.44 1.85
CA ASN A 3 13.62 -7.34 2.17
C ASN A 3 13.30 -6.16 1.24
N LEU A 4 13.83 -4.97 1.56
CA LEU A 4 13.50 -3.75 0.82
C LEU A 4 13.84 -3.85 -0.68
N ASP A 5 14.94 -4.51 -1.02
CA ASP A 5 15.45 -4.57 -2.40
C ASP A 5 14.52 -5.34 -3.31
N ALA A 6 13.77 -6.32 -2.76
CA ALA A 6 12.78 -7.07 -3.51
C ALA A 6 11.67 -6.17 -4.07
N PHE A 7 11.32 -5.08 -3.39
CA PHE A 7 10.27 -4.18 -3.84
C PHE A 7 10.72 -3.22 -4.95
N PHE A 8 12.03 -3.04 -5.18
CA PHE A 8 12.52 -2.07 -6.14
C PHE A 8 12.01 -2.33 -7.56
N GLY A 9 11.75 -1.24 -8.27
CA GLY A 9 11.16 -1.26 -9.59
C GLY A 9 9.66 -0.96 -9.56
N GLU A 10 9.05 -1.13 -10.72
CA GLU A 10 7.64 -0.80 -10.95
C GLU A 10 6.76 -2.04 -10.81
N TRP A 11 5.58 -1.80 -10.25
CA TRP A 11 4.54 -2.78 -10.00
C TRP A 11 3.23 -2.26 -10.60
N GLU A 12 2.51 -3.11 -11.30
CA GLU A 12 1.10 -2.86 -11.59
C GLU A 12 0.32 -2.90 -10.28
N LEU A 13 -0.59 -1.94 -10.08
CA LEU A 13 -1.37 -1.79 -8.86
C LEU A 13 -2.85 -1.69 -9.20
N GLU A 14 -3.59 -2.70 -8.78
CA GLU A 14 -5.05 -2.68 -8.79
C GLU A 14 -5.58 -2.67 -7.37
N ARG A 15 -6.69 -1.95 -7.17
CA ARG A 15 -7.28 -1.79 -5.85
C ARG A 15 -8.79 -1.75 -5.92
N GLN A 16 -9.42 -2.46 -4.99
CA GLN A 16 -10.86 -2.43 -4.75
C GLN A 16 -11.11 -1.85 -3.37
N ILE A 17 -11.98 -0.85 -3.30
CA ILE A 17 -12.37 -0.16 -2.07
C ILE A 17 -13.87 -0.38 -1.89
N ARG A 18 -14.25 -0.88 -0.71
CA ARG A 18 -15.65 -1.06 -0.31
C ARG A 18 -15.88 -0.29 0.98
N HIS A 19 -16.75 0.71 0.91
CA HIS A 19 -17.22 1.47 2.04
C HIS A 19 -18.34 0.72 2.75
N HIS A 20 -18.47 0.93 4.06
CA HIS A 20 -19.50 0.28 4.88
C HIS A 20 -20.92 0.62 4.41
N ASP A 21 -21.13 1.82 3.85
CA ASP A 21 -22.41 2.26 3.27
C ASP A 21 -22.76 1.59 1.93
N GLY A 22 -21.94 0.65 1.45
CA GLY A 22 -22.10 -0.04 0.18
C GLY A 22 -21.42 0.65 -1.01
N GLY A 23 -20.81 1.82 -0.81
CA GLY A 23 -20.03 2.51 -1.83
C GLY A 23 -18.84 1.68 -2.32
N ILE A 24 -18.61 1.68 -3.64
CA ILE A 24 -17.49 0.96 -4.27
C ILE A 24 -16.64 1.95 -5.06
N ALA A 25 -15.34 1.86 -4.90
CA ALA A 25 -14.37 2.51 -5.77
C ALA A 25 -13.30 1.52 -6.22
N ARG A 26 -12.70 1.78 -7.37
CA ARG A 26 -11.54 1.04 -7.88
C ARG A 26 -10.40 2.00 -8.14
N PHE A 27 -9.18 1.52 -7.98
CA PHE A 27 -8.01 2.25 -8.43
C PHE A 27 -7.17 1.34 -9.32
N GLU A 28 -6.71 1.91 -10.42
CA GLU A 28 -5.84 1.26 -11.39
C GLU A 28 -4.66 2.20 -11.65
N GLY A 29 -3.44 1.66 -11.58
CA GLY A 29 -2.23 2.45 -11.71
C GLY A 29 -0.98 1.64 -11.48
N THR A 30 0.09 2.33 -11.10
CA THR A 30 1.39 1.72 -10.80
C THR A 30 1.90 2.15 -9.44
N ALA A 31 2.81 1.34 -8.92
CA ALA A 31 3.55 1.55 -7.70
C ALA A 31 5.04 1.39 -8.00
N LEU A 32 5.84 2.42 -7.71
CA LEU A 32 7.27 2.44 -7.98
C LEU A 32 8.05 2.59 -6.68
N TRP A 33 8.96 1.66 -6.42
CA TRP A 33 9.99 1.83 -5.39
C TRP A 33 11.32 2.21 -6.03
N VAL A 34 11.81 3.39 -5.67
CA VAL A 34 13.11 3.93 -6.12
C VAL A 34 14.08 3.96 -4.93
N PRO A 35 15.32 3.48 -5.06
CA PRO A 35 16.34 3.67 -4.03
C PRO A 35 16.49 5.14 -3.64
N LYS A 36 16.48 5.43 -2.34
CA LYS A 36 16.66 6.80 -1.80
C LYS A 36 17.47 6.75 -0.50
N GLY A 37 18.71 7.23 -0.56
CA GLY A 37 19.66 7.09 0.55
C GLY A 37 19.85 5.61 0.90
N MET A 38 19.70 5.26 2.18
CA MET A 38 19.74 3.86 2.63
C MET A 38 18.41 3.11 2.44
N GLY A 39 17.33 3.81 2.07
CA GLY A 39 15.98 3.27 1.97
C GLY A 39 15.39 3.37 0.56
N ALA A 40 14.08 3.56 0.48
CA ALA A 40 13.34 3.72 -0.76
C ALA A 40 12.33 4.87 -0.68
N LEU A 41 12.10 5.53 -1.81
CA LEU A 41 10.91 6.31 -2.08
C LEU A 41 9.89 5.41 -2.77
N TYR A 42 8.72 5.30 -2.17
CA TYR A 42 7.54 4.66 -2.76
C TYR A 42 6.62 5.71 -3.39
N ILE A 43 6.15 5.45 -4.61
CA ILE A 43 5.27 6.35 -5.36
C ILE A 43 4.13 5.53 -5.99
N GLU A 44 2.88 5.81 -5.61
CA GLU A 44 1.68 5.36 -6.31
C GLU A 44 1.22 6.42 -7.30
N ARG A 45 0.87 6.04 -8.52
CA ARG A 45 0.17 6.90 -9.48
C ARG A 45 -0.92 6.13 -10.19
N GLY A 46 -2.09 6.73 -10.37
CA GLY A 46 -3.16 6.08 -11.10
C GLY A 46 -4.46 6.86 -11.08
N THR A 47 -5.53 6.16 -11.40
CA THR A 47 -6.88 6.73 -11.45
C THR A 47 -7.79 6.03 -10.46
N LEU A 48 -8.40 6.80 -9.56
CA LEU A 48 -9.52 6.34 -8.75
C LEU A 48 -10.81 6.48 -9.57
N VAL A 49 -11.51 5.37 -9.76
CA VAL A 49 -12.78 5.25 -10.46
C VAL A 49 -13.89 5.00 -9.44
N MET A 50 -14.87 5.90 -9.44
CA MET A 50 -16.11 5.83 -8.67
C MET A 50 -17.30 5.82 -9.64
N PRO A 51 -18.52 5.48 -9.20
CA PRO A 51 -19.64 5.31 -10.13
C PRO A 51 -19.98 6.56 -10.96
N GLN A 52 -19.71 7.77 -10.45
CA GLN A 52 -19.99 9.04 -11.14
C GLN A 52 -18.74 9.86 -11.47
N ALA A 53 -17.53 9.41 -11.13
CA ALA A 53 -16.35 10.24 -11.27
C ALA A 53 -15.04 9.44 -11.43
N ARG A 54 -14.05 10.09 -12.02
CA ARG A 54 -12.68 9.60 -12.13
C ARG A 54 -11.72 10.69 -11.66
N TYR A 55 -10.77 10.31 -10.82
CA TYR A 55 -9.79 11.25 -10.25
C TYR A 55 -8.39 10.69 -10.42
N HIS A 56 -7.46 11.53 -10.90
CA HIS A 56 -6.05 11.22 -10.80
C HIS A 56 -5.63 11.23 -9.32
N SER A 57 -4.84 10.24 -8.91
CA SER A 57 -4.37 10.08 -7.55
C SER A 57 -2.89 9.74 -7.55
N GLU A 58 -2.13 10.43 -6.71
CA GLU A 58 -0.72 10.15 -6.43
C GLU A 58 -0.51 10.09 -4.92
N ARG A 59 0.33 9.15 -4.47
CA ARG A 59 0.70 9.03 -3.06
C ARG A 59 2.15 8.63 -2.90
N ARG A 60 2.81 9.14 -1.86
CA ARG A 60 4.23 8.90 -1.60
C ARG A 60 4.50 8.51 -0.16
N TYR A 61 5.42 7.57 0.03
CA TYR A 61 5.92 7.15 1.33
C TYR A 61 7.43 6.92 1.27
N LEU A 62 8.09 7.01 2.43
CA LEU A 62 9.49 6.61 2.58
C LEU A 62 9.53 5.24 3.25
N TRP A 63 10.43 4.37 2.80
CA TRP A 63 10.69 3.07 3.40
C TRP A 63 12.16 3.00 3.82
N ASP A 64 12.46 2.34 4.92
CA ASP A 64 13.83 2.02 5.30
C ASP A 64 14.14 0.52 5.20
N ARG A 65 15.40 0.15 5.48
CA ARG A 65 15.89 -1.24 5.41
C ARG A 65 15.21 -2.19 6.39
N ALA A 66 14.60 -1.67 7.46
CA ALA A 66 13.83 -2.45 8.42
C ALA A 66 12.35 -2.55 8.04
N LEU A 67 12.00 -2.14 6.81
CA LEU A 67 10.64 -2.07 6.28
C LEU A 67 9.71 -1.18 7.12
N ARG A 68 10.25 -0.15 7.77
CA ARG A 68 9.44 0.90 8.40
C ARG A 68 9.00 1.87 7.32
N VAL A 69 7.72 2.21 7.33
CA VAL A 69 7.07 3.12 6.40
C VAL A 69 6.83 4.45 7.11
N TYR A 70 7.13 5.53 6.40
CA TYR A 70 6.97 6.89 6.87
C TYR A 70 6.18 7.70 5.86
N PHE A 71 5.43 8.68 6.34
CA PHE A 71 4.86 9.72 5.50
C PHE A 71 5.96 10.52 4.78
N GLU A 72 5.62 11.23 3.71
CA GLU A 72 6.59 12.07 2.96
C GLU A 72 7.23 13.14 3.85
N ASP A 73 6.54 13.58 4.91
CA ASP A 73 7.04 14.50 5.94
C ASP A 73 7.99 13.85 6.97
N GLY A 74 8.23 12.54 6.86
CA GLY A 74 9.14 11.76 7.71
C GLY A 74 8.50 11.19 8.98
N ARG A 75 7.24 11.47 9.29
CA ARG A 75 6.56 10.86 10.44
C ARG A 75 6.36 9.37 10.23
N PHE A 76 6.62 8.57 11.27
CA PHE A 76 6.41 7.12 11.23
C PHE A 76 4.94 6.78 11.01
N PHE A 77 4.69 5.81 10.13
CA PHE A 77 3.37 5.27 9.86
C PHE A 77 3.21 3.90 10.50
N HIS A 78 3.85 2.87 9.93
CA HIS A 78 3.85 1.51 10.47
C HIS A 78 5.09 0.74 10.01
N GLN A 79 5.30 -0.46 10.53
CA GLN A 79 6.33 -1.37 10.06
C GLN A 79 5.69 -2.56 9.34
N VAL A 80 6.23 -2.91 8.18
CA VAL A 80 5.78 -4.07 7.41
C VAL A 80 6.46 -5.34 7.94
N PRO A 81 5.70 -6.37 8.34
CA PRO A 81 6.29 -7.65 8.74
C PRO A 81 6.95 -8.32 7.54
N ALA A 82 8.22 -8.70 7.68
CA ALA A 82 9.01 -9.19 6.55
C ALA A 82 8.50 -10.52 5.96
N GLU A 83 7.81 -11.35 6.75
CA GLU A 83 7.16 -12.58 6.25
C GLU A 83 5.69 -12.37 5.83
N GLY A 84 5.22 -11.12 5.82
CA GLY A 84 3.80 -10.79 5.75
C GLY A 84 3.12 -10.90 7.11
N GLY A 85 1.87 -10.45 7.19
CA GLY A 85 1.10 -10.39 8.42
C GLY A 85 0.52 -9.01 8.72
N GLN A 86 0.11 -8.82 9.96
CA GLN A 86 -0.62 -7.63 10.41
C GLN A 86 0.33 -6.49 10.81
N ALA A 87 -0.08 -5.26 10.50
CA ALA A 87 0.43 -4.04 11.09
C ALA A 87 -0.71 -3.05 11.33
N GLU A 88 -0.52 -2.11 12.25
CA GLU A 88 -1.53 -1.11 12.60
C GLU A 88 -0.86 0.27 12.71
N HIS A 89 -1.62 1.30 12.33
CA HIS A 89 -1.34 2.68 12.65
C HIS A 89 -2.58 3.34 13.27
N ARG A 90 -2.38 4.00 14.41
CA ARG A 90 -3.41 4.76 15.12
C ARG A 90 -3.25 6.24 14.81
N CYS A 91 -4.22 6.81 14.12
CA CYS A 91 -4.26 8.24 13.80
C CYS A 91 -5.62 8.80 14.25
N PRO A 92 -5.79 9.05 15.57
CA PRO A 92 -7.08 9.42 16.13
C PRO A 92 -7.76 10.55 15.34
N PRO A 93 -9.06 10.42 15.05
CA PRO A 93 -9.98 9.38 15.53
C PRO A 93 -10.00 8.08 14.71
N ASP A 94 -9.14 7.95 13.71
CA ASP A 94 -9.13 6.83 12.77
C ASP A 94 -8.10 5.75 13.17
N THR A 95 -8.40 4.49 12.85
CA THR A 95 -7.49 3.34 12.96
C THR A 95 -7.27 2.74 11.58
N TYR A 96 -6.01 2.43 11.28
CA TYR A 96 -5.59 1.84 10.02
C TYR A 96 -4.94 0.50 10.30
N ALA A 97 -5.65 -0.60 10.06
CA ALA A 97 -5.11 -1.95 10.14
C ALA A 97 -4.82 -2.48 8.73
N VAL A 98 -3.66 -3.11 8.54
CA VAL A 98 -3.26 -3.72 7.28
C VAL A 98 -2.81 -5.15 7.49
N PHE A 99 -3.18 -6.03 6.56
CA PHE A 99 -2.57 -7.33 6.40
C PHE A 99 -1.78 -7.38 5.09
N TYR A 100 -0.51 -7.77 5.16
CA TYR A 100 0.37 -8.01 4.02
C TYR A 100 0.43 -9.51 3.71
N ASP A 101 0.23 -9.89 2.45
CA ASP A 101 0.40 -11.26 1.97
C ASP A 101 1.46 -11.30 0.86
N PHE A 102 2.63 -11.86 1.18
CA PHE A 102 3.76 -12.04 0.27
C PHE A 102 3.89 -13.49 -0.25
N GLY A 103 2.89 -14.35 -0.01
CA GLY A 103 2.99 -15.78 -0.29
C GLY A 103 3.14 -16.15 -1.78
N ALA A 104 2.66 -15.27 -2.67
CA ALA A 104 2.58 -15.51 -4.12
C ALA A 104 3.56 -14.65 -4.95
N TRP A 105 4.68 -14.21 -4.35
CA TRP A 105 5.68 -13.36 -5.02
C TRP A 105 6.02 -13.83 -6.45
N PRO A 106 6.10 -12.94 -7.46
CA PRO A 106 6.08 -11.48 -7.42
C PRO A 106 4.65 -10.91 -7.55
N VAL A 107 3.66 -11.63 -7.04
CA VAL A 107 2.32 -11.11 -6.79
C VAL A 107 2.11 -11.04 -5.28
N TRP A 108 1.72 -9.89 -4.78
CA TRP A 108 1.41 -9.74 -3.37
C TRP A 108 0.21 -8.82 -3.17
N THR A 109 -0.38 -8.90 -1.98
CA THR A 109 -1.57 -8.13 -1.68
C THR A 109 -1.48 -7.43 -0.33
N THR A 110 -2.24 -6.36 -0.21
CA THR A 110 -2.53 -5.72 1.08
C THR A 110 -4.03 -5.61 1.27
N ARG A 111 -4.52 -5.99 2.44
CA ARG A 111 -5.89 -5.71 2.87
C ARG A 111 -5.85 -4.69 3.99
N TRP A 112 -6.28 -3.48 3.69
CA TRP A 112 -6.50 -2.43 4.68
C TRP A 112 -7.94 -2.47 5.19
N HIS A 113 -8.10 -2.28 6.49
CA HIS A 113 -9.34 -1.93 7.13
C HIS A 113 -9.13 -0.60 7.85
N VAL A 114 -9.86 0.42 7.42
CA VAL A 114 -9.80 1.76 7.99
C VAL A 114 -11.12 2.04 8.66
N SER A 115 -11.07 2.33 9.96
CA SER A 115 -12.26 2.58 10.78
C SER A 115 -12.12 3.88 11.56
N GLY A 116 -13.22 4.62 11.68
CA GLY A 116 -13.29 5.91 12.34
C GLY A 116 -14.61 6.61 12.06
N PRO A 117 -14.93 7.72 12.74
CA PRO A 117 -16.25 8.37 12.66
C PRO A 117 -16.64 8.85 11.26
N ARG A 118 -15.65 9.08 10.39
CA ARG A 118 -15.85 9.60 9.01
C ARG A 118 -15.31 8.66 7.94
N LYS A 119 -14.64 7.56 8.32
CA LYS A 119 -14.01 6.62 7.40
C LYS A 119 -14.29 5.22 7.89
N ASP A 120 -15.01 4.47 7.09
CA ASP A 120 -15.23 3.05 7.33
C ASP A 120 -15.19 2.31 5.99
N TYR A 121 -14.06 1.67 5.70
CA TYR A 121 -13.89 0.94 4.46
C TYR A 121 -12.82 -0.17 4.55
N VAL A 122 -12.99 -1.15 3.67
CA VAL A 122 -11.98 -2.16 3.36
C VAL A 122 -11.38 -1.88 1.99
N MET A 123 -10.06 -1.91 1.90
CA MET A 123 -9.30 -1.68 0.67
C MET A 123 -8.36 -2.85 0.41
N LEU A 124 -8.65 -3.62 -0.65
CA LEU A 124 -7.78 -4.68 -1.13
C LEU A 124 -6.93 -4.13 -2.28
N SER A 125 -5.61 -4.21 -2.15
CA SER A 125 -4.67 -3.85 -3.21
C SER A 125 -3.90 -5.09 -3.66
N ARG A 126 -3.71 -5.26 -4.95
CA ARG A 126 -2.90 -6.31 -5.56
C ARG A 126 -1.79 -5.67 -6.38
N TYR A 127 -0.57 -6.12 -6.14
CA TYR A 127 0.64 -5.66 -6.81
C TYR A 127 1.17 -6.79 -7.69
N VAL A 128 1.58 -6.46 -8.91
CA VAL A 128 2.26 -7.39 -9.84
C VAL A 128 3.55 -6.77 -10.31
N GLY A 129 4.66 -7.39 -9.93
CA GLY A 129 5.99 -6.96 -10.38
C GLY A 129 6.37 -7.65 -11.68
N ALA A 130 7.26 -7.02 -12.45
CA ALA A 130 8.03 -7.73 -13.46
C ALA A 130 8.80 -8.86 -12.75
N ALA A 131 8.75 -10.08 -13.29
CA ALA A 131 9.27 -11.26 -12.61
C ALA A 131 10.71 -11.06 -12.09
N ALA A 132 10.85 -10.98 -10.77
CA ALA A 132 12.11 -10.99 -10.05
C ALA A 132 12.16 -12.26 -9.18
N PRO A 133 13.35 -12.80 -8.86
CA PRO A 133 13.45 -13.95 -7.96
C PRO A 133 12.78 -13.63 -6.61
N LYS A 134 12.13 -14.65 -6.03
CA LYS A 134 11.47 -14.56 -4.73
C LYS A 134 12.48 -14.09 -3.65
N PRO A 135 12.09 -13.17 -2.74
CA PRO A 135 12.97 -12.72 -1.65
C PRO A 135 13.31 -13.81 -0.64
#